data_AF-A0A139D339-F1
#
_entry.id   AF-A0A139D339-F1
#
_cell.length_a   1.000
_cell.length_b   1.000
_cell.length_c   1.000
_cell.angle_alpha   90.00
_cell.angle_beta   90.00
_cell.angle_gamma   90.00
#
_symmetry.space_group_name_H-M   'P 1'
#
loop_
_entity.id
_entity.type
_entity.pdbx_description
1 polymer ?
#
loop_
_entity_poly.entity_id
_entity_poly.type
_entity_poly.pdbx_seq_one_letter_code
_entity_poly.pdbx_strand_id
1 'polypeptide(L)' 'MIILEKRNEIYNQIGQKIKKYRKEKKLTQVELAEKLDISISYLSKIEAKNCRKSFSLDLLVNIAETLEIDIKDFFD' A
#
# COMPACT_ATOMS: atom_id res chain seq x y z
N MET A 1 13.03 8.20 -19.36
CA MET A 1 13.56 8.24 -17.97
C MET A 1 12.59 8.96 -17.02
N ILE A 2 12.13 10.17 -17.34
CA ILE A 2 11.20 10.99 -16.51
C ILE A 2 9.88 10.29 -16.13
N ILE A 3 9.24 9.56 -17.06
CA ILE A 3 7.94 8.89 -16.81
C ILE A 3 8.07 7.78 -15.75
N LEU A 4 9.19 7.05 -15.75
CA LEU A 4 9.43 5.94 -14.83
C LEU A 4 9.64 6.45 -13.40
N GLU A 5 10.34 7.56 -13.25
CA GLU A 5 10.58 8.22 -11.96
C GLU A 5 9.26 8.73 -11.36
N LYS A 6 8.44 9.43 -12.16
CA LYS A 6 7.10 9.86 -11.74
C LYS A 6 6.22 8.69 -11.28
N ARG A 7 6.25 7.57 -12.02
CA ARG A 7 5.49 6.37 -11.65
C ARG A 7 5.93 5.80 -10.31
N ASN A 8 7.23 5.69 -10.09
CA ASN A 8 7.77 5.16 -8.83
C ASN A 8 7.42 6.07 -7.64
N GLU A 9 7.42 7.38 -7.84
CA GLU A 9 7.01 8.34 -6.81
C GLU A 9 5.55 8.13 -6.37
N ILE A 10 4.63 7.93 -7.32
CA ILE A 10 3.22 7.62 -7.03
C ILE A 10 3.10 6.34 -6.19
N TYR A 11 3.77 5.25 -6.60
CA TYR A 11 3.73 4.00 -5.83
C TYR A 11 4.34 4.15 -4.44
N ASN A 12 5.37 4.98 -4.29
CA ASN A 12 5.98 5.26 -3.01
C ASN A 12 5.03 6.01 -2.07
N GLN A 13 4.35 7.05 -2.58
CA GLN A 13 3.37 7.83 -1.81
C GLN A 13 2.20 6.96 -1.35
N ILE A 14 1.64 6.15 -2.24
CA ILE A 14 0.59 5.19 -1.90
C ILE A 14 1.08 4.20 -0.84
N GLY A 15 2.28 3.62 -1.02
CA GLY A 15 2.88 2.71 -0.04
C GLY A 15 3.05 3.32 1.36
N GLN A 16 3.44 4.60 1.44
CA GLN A 16 3.53 5.31 2.72
C GLN A 16 2.17 5.52 3.37
N LYS A 17 1.12 5.78 2.59
CA LYS A 17 -0.24 5.94 3.10
C LYS A 17 -0.87 4.62 3.56
N ILE A 18 -0.66 3.53 2.83
CA ILE A 18 -1.04 2.18 3.29
C ILE A 18 -0.44 1.93 4.67
N LYS A 19 0.85 2.21 4.84
CA LYS A 19 1.54 2.08 6.13
C LYS A 19 0.95 2.96 7.22
N LYS A 20 0.59 4.21 6.89
CA LYS A 20 -0.04 5.16 7.81
C LYS A 20 -1.38 4.61 8.31
N TYR A 21 -2.30 4.32 7.39
CA TYR A 21 -3.65 3.85 7.72
C TYR A 21 -3.65 2.49 8.42
N ARG A 22 -2.76 1.58 8.02
CA ARG A 22 -2.54 0.31 8.74
C ARG A 22 -2.20 0.54 10.21
N LYS A 23 -1.30 1.49 10.50
CA LYS A 23 -0.91 1.83 11.87
C LYS A 23 -2.04 2.51 12.63
N GLU A 24 -2.85 3.35 11.99
CA GLU A 24 -4.03 3.97 12.59
C GLU A 24 -5.08 2.93 12.97
N LYS A 25 -5.26 1.89 12.16
CA LYS A 25 -6.06 0.70 12.47
C LYS A 25 -5.39 -0.27 13.45
N LYS A 26 -4.20 0.07 13.96
CA LYS A 26 -3.41 -0.73 14.92
C LYS A 26 -3.07 -2.14 14.44
N LEU A 27 -3.00 -2.34 13.12
CA LEU A 27 -2.63 -3.62 12.52
C LEU A 27 -1.12 -3.72 12.34
N THR A 28 -0.56 -4.89 12.60
CA THR A 28 0.78 -5.28 12.19
C THR A 28 0.81 -5.58 10.68
N GLN A 29 2.02 -5.66 10.09
CA GLN A 29 2.13 -6.10 8.69
C GLN A 29 1.69 -7.56 8.51
N VAL A 30 1.83 -8.40 9.55
CA VAL A 30 1.37 -9.79 9.52
C VAL A 30 -0.15 -9.83 9.41
N GLU A 31 -0.84 -9.14 10.32
CA GLU A 31 -2.31 -9.14 10.35
C GLU A 31 -2.93 -8.54 9.07
N LEU A 32 -2.35 -7.46 8.52
CA LEU A 32 -2.86 -6.90 7.27
C LEU A 32 -2.59 -7.86 6.09
N ALA A 33 -1.42 -8.47 6.02
CA ALA A 33 -1.08 -9.41 4.95
C ALA A 33 -1.98 -10.65 4.98
N GLU A 34 -2.27 -11.18 6.17
CA GLU A 34 -3.21 -12.30 6.37
C GLU A 34 -4.63 -11.93 5.94
N LYS A 35 -5.14 -10.75 6.32
CA LYS A 35 -6.47 -10.26 5.91
C LYS A 35 -6.62 -10.11 4.39
N LEU A 36 -5.53 -9.80 3.70
CA LEU A 36 -5.49 -9.58 2.26
C LEU A 36 -5.13 -10.84 1.45
N ASP A 37 -4.85 -11.96 2.12
CA ASP A 37 -4.32 -13.19 1.52
C ASP A 37 -3.07 -12.94 0.64
N ILE A 38 -2.12 -12.15 1.16
CA ILE A 38 -0.84 -11.88 0.50
C ILE A 38 0.34 -12.22 1.41
N SER A 39 1.52 -12.42 0.82
CA SER A 39 2.73 -12.60 1.63
C SER A 39 3.11 -11.32 2.38
N ILE A 40 3.55 -11.47 3.63
CA ILE A 40 4.10 -10.38 4.46
C ILE A 40 5.27 -9.69 3.74
N SER A 41 6.12 -10.46 3.05
CA SER A 41 7.24 -9.93 2.26
C SER A 41 6.77 -8.98 1.15
N TYR A 42 5.62 -9.28 0.54
CA TYR A 42 5.04 -8.43 -0.49
C TYR A 42 4.51 -7.12 0.11
N LEU A 43 3.74 -7.19 1.21
CA LEU A 43 3.27 -5.99 1.91
C LEU A 43 4.45 -5.12 2.40
N SER A 44 5.50 -5.73 2.95
CA SER A 44 6.71 -5.02 3.39
C SER A 44 7.40 -4.28 2.26
N LYS A 45 7.41 -4.83 1.05
CA LYS A 45 7.96 -4.14 -0.14
C LYS A 45 7.07 -2.97 -0.58
N ILE A 46 5.75 -3.11 -0.46
CA ILE A 46 4.78 -2.05 -0.76
C ILE A 46 4.98 -0.86 0.20
N GLU A 47 5.13 -1.12 1.51
CA GLU A 47 5.25 -0.08 2.54
C GLU A 47 6.67 0.50 2.71
N ALA A 48 7.65 0.02 1.93
CA ALA A 48 9.03 0.50 2.00
C ALA A 48 9.16 1.94 1.51
N LYS A 49 10.11 2.72 2.08
CA LYS A 49 10.38 4.13 1.70
C LYS A 49 10.81 4.34 0.24
N ASN A 50 11.13 3.26 -0.46
CA ASN A 50 11.52 3.25 -1.86
C ASN A 50 10.72 2.15 -2.58
N CYS A 51 9.39 2.15 -2.41
CA CYS A 51 8.54 1.18 -3.10
C CYS A 51 8.73 1.36 -4.61
N ARG A 52 9.31 0.34 -5.26
CA ARG A 52 9.47 0.26 -6.73
C ARG A 52 8.58 -0.83 -7.32
N LYS A 53 7.71 -1.42 -6.50
CA LYS A 53 6.86 -2.53 -6.89
C LYS A 53 5.51 -1.97 -7.30
N SER A 54 5.12 -2.25 -8.54
CA SER A 54 3.74 -2.09 -8.96
C SER A 54 2.87 -3.13 -8.26
N PHE A 55 1.64 -2.72 -7.93
CA PHE A 55 0.55 -3.56 -7.45
C PHE A 55 -0.71 -3.26 -8.26
N SER A 56 -1.64 -4.20 -8.31
CA SER A 56 -2.90 -4.03 -9.05
C SER A 56 -3.83 -3.03 -8.35
N LEU A 57 -4.78 -2.49 -9.11
CA LEU A 57 -5.86 -1.69 -8.56
C LEU A 57 -6.74 -2.53 -7.63
N ASP A 58 -7.00 -3.80 -7.97
CA ASP A 58 -7.77 -4.73 -7.13
C ASP A 58 -7.14 -4.89 -5.74
N LEU A 59 -5.81 -5.01 -5.65
CA LEU A 59 -5.15 -5.07 -4.35
C LEU A 59 -5.33 -3.76 -3.58
N LEU A 60 -5.25 -2.61 -4.27
CA LEU A 60 -5.44 -1.31 -3.63
C LEU A 60 -6.87 -1.14 -3.10
N VAL A 61 -7.87 -1.61 -3.84
CA VAL A 61 -9.28 -1.67 -3.41
C VAL A 61 -9.41 -2.54 -2.16
N ASN A 62 -8.88 -3.77 -2.19
CA ASN A 62 -8.95 -4.68 -1.04
C ASN A 62 -8.27 -4.08 0.20
N ILE A 63 -7.15 -3.35 0.03
CA ILE A 63 -6.49 -2.65 1.14
C ILE A 63 -7.39 -1.53 1.67
N ALA A 64 -8.00 -0.71 0.81
CA ALA A 64 -8.92 0.36 1.23
C ALA A 64 -10.08 -0.21 2.07
N GLU A 65 -10.72 -1.27 1.59
CA GLU A 65 -11.81 -1.95 2.27
C GLU A 65 -11.36 -2.53 3.62
N THR A 66 -10.22 -3.23 3.64
CA THR A 66 -9.66 -3.82 4.87
C THR A 66 -9.27 -2.77 5.91
N LEU A 67 -8.82 -1.60 5.44
CA LEU A 67 -8.49 -0.46 6.28
C LEU A 67 -9.68 0.47 6.52
N GLU A 68 -10.88 0.13 6.02
CA GLU A 68 -12.12 0.92 6.17
C GLU A 68 -11.93 2.41 5.85
N ILE A 69 -11.30 2.71 4.71
CA ILE A 69 -11.08 4.07 4.18
C ILE A 69 -11.58 4.18 2.73
N ASP A 70 -11.74 5.40 2.21
CA ASP A 70 -12.00 5.58 0.78
C ASP A 70 -10.70 5.34 0.00
N ILE A 71 -10.76 4.66 -1.14
CA ILE A 71 -9.59 4.44 -1.99
C ILE A 71 -8.91 5.77 -2.41
N LYS A 72 -9.66 6.87 -2.48
CA LYS A 72 -9.15 8.23 -2.77
C LYS A 72 -8.16 8.71 -1.71
N ASP A 73 -8.28 8.24 -0.47
CA ASP A 73 -7.38 8.61 0.62
C ASP A 73 -5.93 8.21 0.33
N PHE A 74 -5.69 7.23 -0.55
CA PHE A 74 -4.36 6.88 -1.04
C PHE A 74 -3.73 7.90 -1.99
N PHE A 75 -4.52 8.83 -2.54
CA PHE A 75 -4.08 9.81 -3.55
C PHE A 75 -4.05 11.26 -3.04
N ASP A 76 -4.75 11.56 -1.93
CA ASP A 76 -4.76 12.89 -1.25
C ASP A 76 -3.51 13.27 -0.43
#